data_AF-A0A935M1L1-F1
#
_entry.id   AF-A0A935M1L1-F1
#
_cell.length_a   1.000
_cell.length_b   1.000
_cell.length_c   1.000
_cell.angle_alpha   90.00
_cell.angle_beta   90.00
_cell.angle_gamma   90.00
#
_symmetry.space_group_name_H-M   'P 1'
#
loop_
_entity.id
_entity.type
_entity.pdbx_description
1 polymer ?
#
loop_
_entity_poly.entity_id
_entity_poly.type
_entity_poly.pdbx_seq_one_letter_code
_entity_poly.pdbx_strand_id
1 'polypeptide(L)'
;MGYSSNSVHFNGNTCSILFNISQQAPEINNAVGQGALVTAGDQGIMFGYATRDTPTRMPLAIYLAKLFIEEAYGGMGVRYALQPDMKSQVSLLYSGGVATSVQAVVLSMCHHPSLTLHGVREMFFDAILPRVLAAMPQNIAQMFTAKTVYHINPAGSWNVGGPVSDCGLTGRKIVVDQYGADCPIGGGAFSGKDPSKVDRSAAYMARWLALRALSQQPSAQSIQVQLAYAIGQAEPVSYRVYDPTTGIEYGLPDVSAALLTPGAIIDTLHLRAPIYGATARRGHFGIAAYEERGYRHYSWESE
;
A
#
# COMPACT_ATOMS: atom_id res chain seq x y z
N MET A 1 3.40 5.97 -15.80
CA MET A 1 2.33 4.97 -16.02
C MET A 1 2.51 4.20 -17.31
N GLY A 2 3.01 4.77 -18.41
CA GLY A 2 3.36 4.02 -19.63
C GLY A 2 2.31 4.03 -20.75
N TYR A 3 1.19 4.72 -20.55
CA TYR A 3 0.15 4.93 -21.56
C TYR A 3 0.43 6.18 -22.41
N SER A 4 1.37 6.07 -23.34
CA SER A 4 1.86 7.20 -24.17
C SER A 4 1.62 7.03 -25.67
N SER A 5 0.98 5.94 -26.10
CA SER A 5 0.74 5.62 -27.50
C SER A 5 -0.56 4.85 -27.70
N ASN A 6 -1.13 4.93 -28.91
CA ASN A 6 -2.33 4.15 -29.24
C ASN A 6 -2.06 2.63 -29.31
N SER A 7 -0.79 2.21 -29.40
CA SER A 7 -0.39 0.80 -29.44
C SER A 7 -0.60 0.07 -28.11
N VAL A 8 -0.74 0.80 -27.00
CA VAL A 8 -1.13 0.25 -25.68
C VAL A 8 -2.61 0.53 -25.37
N HIS A 9 -3.40 0.78 -26.43
CA HIS A 9 -4.85 0.99 -26.43
C HIS A 9 -5.36 2.24 -25.71
N PHE A 10 -4.63 2.79 -24.73
CA PHE A 10 -4.91 4.07 -24.10
C PHE A 10 -3.73 5.03 -24.26
N ASN A 11 -4.02 6.28 -24.64
CA ASN A 11 -3.01 7.29 -24.90
C ASN A 11 -3.30 8.57 -24.11
N GLY A 12 -2.44 8.87 -23.13
CA GLY A 12 -2.56 10.07 -22.30
C GLY A 12 -2.42 11.39 -23.07
N ASN A 13 -1.87 11.38 -24.29
CA ASN A 13 -1.72 12.58 -25.11
C ASN A 13 -2.98 12.91 -25.93
N THR A 14 -3.90 11.96 -26.09
CA THR A 14 -5.09 12.12 -26.95
C THR A 14 -6.39 11.82 -26.23
N CYS A 15 -6.34 11.39 -24.96
CA CYS A 15 -7.55 11.13 -24.19
C CYS A 15 -8.28 12.43 -23.84
N SER A 16 -9.61 12.36 -23.77
CA SER A 16 -10.42 13.48 -23.29
C SER A 16 -10.28 13.60 -21.77
N ILE A 17 -9.99 14.81 -21.29
CA ILE A 17 -9.94 15.13 -19.87
C ILE A 17 -11.11 16.06 -19.56
N LEU A 18 -12.01 15.60 -18.70
CA LEU A 18 -13.17 16.37 -18.25
C LEU A 18 -12.95 16.80 -16.80
N PHE A 19 -13.05 18.10 -16.54
CA PHE A 19 -12.90 18.68 -15.21
C PHE A 19 -14.26 19.02 -14.62
N ASN A 20 -14.74 18.17 -13.71
CA ASN A 20 -15.97 18.41 -12.94
C ASN A 20 -15.61 18.56 -11.46
N ILE A 21 -15.09 19.74 -11.09
CA ILE A 21 -14.57 20.01 -9.74
C ILE A 21 -15.44 21.08 -9.08
N SER A 22 -15.99 20.76 -7.91
CA SER A 22 -16.74 21.68 -7.07
C SER A 22 -15.91 22.15 -5.88
N GLN A 23 -16.24 23.31 -5.34
CA GLN A 23 -15.66 23.77 -4.07
C GLN A 23 -16.13 22.87 -2.91
N GLN A 24 -15.30 22.76 -1.87
CA GLN A 24 -15.69 22.07 -0.64
C GLN A 24 -16.85 22.81 0.05
N ALA A 25 -17.78 22.06 0.63
CA ALA A 25 -18.88 22.62 1.40
C ALA A 25 -18.36 23.55 2.53
N PRO A 26 -18.89 24.78 2.66
CA PRO A 26 -18.43 25.74 3.67
C PRO A 26 -18.47 25.20 5.10
N GLU A 27 -19.49 24.41 5.46
CA GLU A 27 -19.67 23.83 6.79
C GLU A 27 -18.51 22.89 7.17
N ILE A 28 -18.09 22.04 6.21
CA ILE A 28 -16.94 21.14 6.38
C ILE A 28 -15.65 21.95 6.43
N ASN A 29 -15.52 22.96 5.56
CA ASN A 29 -14.33 23.81 5.53
C ASN A 29 -14.15 24.59 6.84
N ASN A 30 -15.23 25.09 7.43
CA ASN A 30 -15.21 25.82 8.71
C ASN A 30 -14.80 24.91 9.87
N ALA A 31 -15.27 23.66 9.89
CA ALA A 31 -14.87 22.67 10.91
C ALA A 31 -13.38 22.31 10.82
N VAL A 32 -12.86 22.17 9.60
CA VAL A 32 -11.49 21.70 9.35
C VAL A 32 -10.45 22.82 9.39
N GLY A 33 -10.82 24.05 9.02
CA GLY A 33 -9.87 25.00 8.43
C GLY A 33 -9.90 26.44 8.92
N GLN A 34 -10.64 26.82 9.97
CA GLN A 34 -10.63 28.21 10.45
C GLN A 34 -10.09 28.34 11.89
N GLY A 35 -8.77 28.29 12.05
CA GLY A 35 -8.10 28.64 13.31
C GLY A 35 -6.76 27.94 13.56
N ALA A 36 -6.26 28.05 14.80
CA ALA A 36 -5.04 27.37 15.26
C ALA A 36 -5.23 25.84 15.47
N LEU A 37 -6.47 25.35 15.47
CA LEU A 37 -6.83 23.96 15.78
C LEU A 37 -7.46 23.27 14.57
N VAL A 38 -6.76 22.30 13.99
CA VAL A 38 -7.28 21.45 12.90
C VAL A 38 -8.06 20.28 13.51
N THR A 39 -9.32 20.09 13.09
CA THR A 39 -10.19 19.00 13.56
C THR A 39 -10.44 17.96 12.46
N ALA A 40 -11.02 16.81 12.83
CA ALA A 40 -11.40 15.77 11.88
C ALA A 40 -12.53 16.27 10.97
N GLY A 41 -12.30 16.28 9.65
CA GLY A 41 -13.32 16.71 8.67
C GLY A 41 -14.44 15.72 8.41
N ASP A 42 -14.31 14.49 8.93
CA ASP A 42 -15.31 13.43 8.86
C ASP A 42 -15.11 12.49 10.07
N GLN A 43 -16.13 11.70 10.39
CA GLN A 43 -15.97 10.57 11.28
C GLN A 43 -15.20 9.44 10.58
N GLY A 44 -14.51 8.61 11.33
CA GLY A 44 -13.95 7.40 10.76
C GLY A 44 -13.06 6.62 11.71
N ILE A 45 -12.70 5.42 11.27
CA ILE A 45 -11.83 4.49 11.97
C ILE A 45 -10.64 4.22 11.05
N MET A 46 -9.43 4.22 11.59
CA MET A 46 -8.20 3.98 10.84
C MET A 46 -7.39 2.90 11.55
N PHE A 47 -6.70 2.08 10.76
CA PHE A 47 -5.86 1.01 11.26
C PHE A 47 -4.42 1.18 10.80
N GLY A 48 -3.51 0.89 11.72
CA GLY A 48 -2.07 0.76 11.50
C GLY A 48 -1.65 -0.66 11.84
N TYR A 49 -0.71 -1.21 11.09
CA TYR A 49 -0.21 -2.55 11.36
C TYR A 49 1.29 -2.66 11.10
N ALA A 50 1.98 -3.43 11.91
CA ALA A 50 3.37 -3.81 11.72
C ALA A 50 3.56 -5.26 12.17
N THR A 51 4.33 -6.04 11.41
CA THR A 51 4.64 -7.44 11.73
C THR A 51 6.12 -7.74 11.47
N ARG A 52 6.69 -8.74 12.15
CA ARG A 52 8.08 -9.17 11.92
C ARG A 52 8.26 -10.10 10.73
N ASP A 53 7.19 -10.42 10.01
CA ASP A 53 7.22 -11.38 8.89
C ASP A 53 8.16 -10.94 7.75
N THR A 54 8.42 -9.64 7.61
CA THR A 54 9.29 -9.09 6.55
C THR A 54 10.20 -7.96 7.06
N PRO A 55 11.29 -7.64 6.34
CA PRO A 55 12.18 -6.52 6.69
C PRO A 55 11.48 -5.16 6.72
N THR A 56 10.48 -4.96 5.86
CA THR A 56 9.70 -3.71 5.76
C THR A 56 8.55 -3.66 6.76
N ARG A 57 8.51 -4.59 7.71
CA ARG A 57 7.44 -4.74 8.70
C ARG A 57 6.03 -4.85 8.12
N MET A 58 5.92 -5.42 6.92
CA MET A 58 4.67 -5.66 6.21
C MET A 58 4.29 -7.15 6.27
N PRO A 59 3.00 -7.51 6.14
CA PRO A 59 2.59 -8.90 6.00
C PRO A 59 3.22 -9.55 4.78
N LEU A 60 3.62 -10.81 4.93
CA LEU A 60 4.41 -11.50 3.91
C LEU A 60 3.70 -11.61 2.56
N ALA A 61 2.40 -11.89 2.54
CA ALA A 61 1.66 -12.10 1.28
C ALA A 61 1.60 -10.83 0.43
N ILE A 62 1.25 -9.67 1.01
CA ILE A 62 1.19 -8.40 0.30
C ILE A 62 2.59 -7.91 -0.10
N TYR A 63 3.59 -8.15 0.75
CA TYR A 63 5.00 -7.87 0.44
C TYR A 63 5.44 -8.61 -0.82
N LEU A 64 5.23 -9.93 -0.88
CA LEU A 64 5.60 -10.73 -2.05
C LEU A 64 4.79 -10.35 -3.29
N ALA A 65 3.48 -10.13 -3.16
CA ALA A 65 2.64 -9.74 -4.29
C ALA A 65 3.10 -8.43 -4.93
N LYS A 66 3.46 -7.43 -4.11
CA LYS A 66 4.04 -6.16 -4.56
C LYS A 66 5.41 -6.35 -5.19
N LEU A 67 6.29 -7.13 -4.57
CA LEU A 67 7.64 -7.40 -5.08
C LEU A 67 7.62 -8.04 -6.48
N PHE A 68 6.69 -8.98 -6.74
CA PHE A 68 6.51 -9.54 -8.09
C PHE A 68 6.16 -8.48 -9.14
N ILE A 69 5.30 -7.50 -8.80
CA ILE A 69 4.97 -6.39 -9.70
C ILE A 69 6.16 -5.46 -9.89
N GLU A 70 6.88 -5.13 -8.82
CA GLU A 70 8.08 -4.28 -8.89
C GLU A 70 9.17 -4.91 -9.76
N GLU A 71 9.44 -6.21 -9.62
CA GLU A 71 10.45 -6.92 -10.42
C GLU A 71 10.02 -7.19 -11.87
N ALA A 72 8.72 -7.35 -12.11
CA ALA A 72 8.18 -7.43 -13.47
C ALA A 72 8.27 -6.08 -14.19
N TYR A 73 7.89 -4.99 -13.51
CA TYR A 73 7.89 -3.64 -14.12
C TYR A 73 9.29 -3.03 -14.20
N GLY A 74 10.05 -3.09 -13.11
CA GLY A 74 11.32 -2.39 -12.91
C GLY A 74 12.49 -2.96 -13.71
N GLY A 75 12.41 -4.21 -14.17
CA GLY A 75 13.48 -4.86 -14.94
C GLY A 75 13.17 -5.06 -16.42
N MET A 76 11.92 -4.94 -16.88
CA MET A 76 11.51 -5.55 -18.16
C MET A 76 10.71 -4.70 -19.12
N GLY A 77 10.09 -3.59 -18.71
CA GLY A 77 9.29 -2.77 -19.64
C GLY A 77 10.07 -2.23 -20.85
N VAL A 78 11.41 -2.22 -20.78
CA VAL A 78 12.30 -1.80 -21.88
C VAL A 78 12.87 -2.99 -22.68
N ARG A 79 13.01 -4.17 -22.06
CA ARG A 79 13.65 -5.36 -22.67
C ARG A 79 12.65 -6.37 -23.22
N TYR A 80 11.44 -6.37 -22.69
CA TYR A 80 10.39 -7.31 -23.00
C TYR A 80 9.11 -6.54 -23.24
N ALA A 81 8.33 -6.96 -24.23
CA ALA A 81 7.17 -6.22 -24.72
C ALA A 81 5.97 -6.28 -23.75
N LEU A 82 6.20 -6.11 -22.44
CA LEU A 82 5.16 -5.98 -21.43
C LEU A 82 4.50 -4.60 -21.53
N GLN A 83 3.20 -4.56 -21.25
CA GLN A 83 2.38 -3.36 -21.18
C GLN A 83 2.11 -2.97 -19.71
N PRO A 84 1.60 -1.76 -19.43
CA PRO A 84 1.50 -1.26 -18.06
C PRO A 84 0.59 -2.03 -17.09
N ASP A 85 -0.42 -2.75 -17.57
CA ASP A 85 -1.41 -3.42 -16.71
C ASP A 85 -0.92 -4.81 -16.25
N MET A 86 -0.91 -5.02 -14.93
CA MET A 86 -0.40 -6.24 -14.30
C MET A 86 -1.12 -6.51 -12.97
N LYS A 87 -1.25 -7.80 -12.62
CA LYS A 87 -1.89 -8.26 -11.39
C LYS A 87 -1.08 -9.40 -10.78
N SER A 88 -0.87 -9.33 -9.46
CA SER A 88 -0.12 -10.33 -8.71
C SER A 88 -0.91 -10.76 -7.47
N GLN A 89 -0.83 -12.05 -7.15
CA GLN A 89 -1.39 -12.65 -5.94
C GLN A 89 -0.44 -13.73 -5.44
N VAL A 90 -0.26 -13.80 -4.13
CA VAL A 90 0.54 -14.83 -3.47
C VAL A 90 -0.28 -15.47 -2.36
N SER A 91 -0.27 -16.81 -2.34
CA SER A 91 -0.94 -17.61 -1.32
C SER A 91 0.09 -18.36 -0.50
N LEU A 92 -0.04 -18.31 0.82
CA LEU A 92 0.89 -18.89 1.79
C LEU A 92 0.21 -20.05 2.52
N LEU A 93 0.98 -21.08 2.87
CA LEU A 93 0.58 -22.07 3.86
C LEU A 93 0.94 -21.56 5.25
N TYR A 94 0.04 -21.79 6.21
CA TYR A 94 0.21 -21.40 7.60
C TYR A 94 0.18 -22.62 8.52
N SER A 95 0.96 -22.58 9.60
CA SER A 95 0.89 -23.51 10.73
C SER A 95 1.03 -22.72 12.01
N GLY A 96 0.05 -22.84 12.93
CA GLY A 96 0.07 -22.10 14.20
C GLY A 96 0.13 -20.58 14.04
N GLY A 97 -0.48 -20.01 12.98
CA GLY A 97 -0.45 -18.58 12.70
C GLY A 97 0.83 -18.08 12.02
N VAL A 98 1.81 -18.94 11.76
CA VAL A 98 3.08 -18.58 11.11
C VAL A 98 3.09 -19.12 9.68
N ALA A 99 3.51 -18.30 8.72
CA ALA A 99 3.67 -18.72 7.33
C ALA A 99 4.84 -19.69 7.19
N THR A 100 4.61 -20.84 6.55
CA THR A 100 5.60 -21.93 6.42
C THR A 100 6.17 -22.08 5.02
N SER A 101 5.36 -21.85 3.99
CA SER A 101 5.79 -21.96 2.58
C SER A 101 4.85 -21.20 1.65
N VAL A 102 5.32 -20.90 0.44
CA VAL A 102 4.50 -20.34 -0.63
C VAL A 102 3.75 -21.46 -1.34
N GLN A 103 2.42 -21.46 -1.22
CA GLN A 103 1.55 -22.43 -1.90
C GLN A 103 1.43 -22.12 -3.38
N ALA A 104 1.11 -20.86 -3.71
CA ALA A 104 0.85 -20.46 -5.08
C ALA A 104 1.22 -19.01 -5.34
N VAL A 105 1.69 -18.75 -6.56
CA VAL A 105 1.90 -17.42 -7.13
C VAL A 105 1.03 -17.32 -8.37
N VAL A 106 0.21 -16.26 -8.46
CA VAL A 106 -0.51 -15.89 -9.68
C VAL A 106 0.05 -14.57 -10.16
N LEU A 107 0.55 -14.54 -11.40
CA LEU A 107 1.02 -13.32 -12.03
C LEU A 107 0.42 -13.22 -13.43
N SER A 108 -0.37 -12.17 -13.66
CA SER A 108 -0.97 -11.85 -14.95
C SER A 108 -0.39 -10.54 -15.45
N MET A 109 0.27 -10.58 -16.60
CA MET A 109 0.92 -9.42 -17.21
C MET A 109 0.33 -9.16 -18.58
N CYS A 110 -0.12 -7.93 -18.79
CA CYS A 110 -0.48 -7.46 -20.12
C CYS A 110 0.80 -7.34 -20.96
N HIS A 111 0.74 -7.76 -22.23
CA HIS A 111 1.90 -7.79 -23.12
C HIS A 111 1.52 -7.55 -24.58
N HIS A 112 2.46 -7.11 -25.38
CA HIS A 112 2.31 -6.93 -26.81
C HIS A 112 2.02 -8.28 -27.50
N PRO A 113 1.16 -8.32 -28.54
CA PRO A 113 0.83 -9.55 -29.26
C PRO A 113 2.02 -10.31 -29.86
N SER A 114 3.17 -9.64 -30.07
CA SER A 114 4.39 -10.28 -30.56
C SER A 114 5.05 -11.21 -29.54
N LEU A 115 4.72 -11.09 -28.25
CA LEU A 115 5.20 -11.98 -27.21
C LEU A 115 4.18 -13.10 -27.01
N THR A 116 4.56 -14.34 -27.33
CA THR A 116 3.68 -15.49 -27.17
C THR A 116 3.46 -15.80 -25.68
N LEU A 117 2.35 -16.47 -25.36
CA LEU A 117 2.07 -16.93 -23.99
C LEU A 117 3.20 -17.83 -23.44
N HIS A 118 3.83 -18.64 -24.31
CA HIS A 118 4.99 -19.44 -23.95
C HIS A 118 6.17 -18.54 -23.55
N GLY A 119 6.50 -17.53 -24.37
CA GLY A 119 7.56 -16.58 -24.06
C GLY A 119 7.30 -15.75 -22.79
N VAL A 120 6.04 -15.41 -22.48
CA VAL A 120 5.68 -14.79 -21.18
C VAL A 120 6.03 -15.72 -20.02
N ARG A 121 5.76 -17.01 -20.15
CA ARG A 121 6.03 -18.01 -19.11
C ARG A 121 7.52 -18.29 -18.94
N GLU A 122 8.26 -18.41 -20.05
CA GLU A 122 9.73 -18.53 -20.02
C GLU A 122 10.35 -17.31 -19.33
N MET A 123 9.96 -16.11 -19.72
CA MET A 123 10.43 -14.87 -19.10
C MET A 123 10.17 -14.80 -17.59
N PHE A 124 9.02 -15.32 -17.13
CA PHE A 124 8.77 -15.42 -15.70
C PHE A 124 9.82 -16.29 -15.00
N PHE A 125 10.08 -17.50 -15.50
CA PHE A 125 11.01 -18.43 -14.86
C PHE A 125 12.48 -18.03 -15.02
N ASP A 126 12.85 -17.48 -16.17
CA ASP A 126 14.26 -17.16 -16.49
C ASP A 126 14.70 -15.81 -15.92
N ALA A 127 13.78 -14.87 -15.73
CA ALA A 127 14.12 -13.50 -15.39
C ALA A 127 13.38 -12.96 -14.15
N ILE A 128 12.06 -13.09 -14.07
CA ILE A 128 11.29 -12.47 -12.97
C ILE A 128 11.52 -13.22 -11.66
N LEU A 129 11.27 -14.54 -11.65
CA LEU A 129 11.38 -15.35 -10.44
C LEU A 129 12.78 -15.30 -9.82
N PRO A 130 13.89 -15.44 -10.59
CA PRO A 130 15.24 -15.32 -10.02
C PRO A 130 15.51 -13.96 -9.38
N ARG A 131 15.05 -12.85 -10.01
CA ARG A 131 15.21 -11.51 -9.43
C ARG A 131 14.40 -11.34 -8.15
N VAL A 132 13.16 -11.81 -8.14
CA VAL A 132 12.30 -11.78 -6.95
C VAL A 132 12.95 -12.54 -5.80
N LEU A 133 13.45 -13.76 -6.04
CA LEU A 133 14.14 -14.58 -5.04
C LEU A 133 15.45 -13.92 -4.55
N ALA A 134 16.17 -13.22 -5.43
CA ALA A 134 17.40 -12.51 -5.06
C ALA A 134 17.13 -11.21 -4.27
N ALA A 135 15.98 -10.57 -4.47
CA ALA A 135 15.62 -9.31 -3.83
C ALA A 135 15.07 -9.47 -2.40
N MET A 136 14.75 -10.70 -1.98
CA MET A 136 14.20 -10.98 -0.65
C MET A 136 15.21 -11.69 0.28
N PRO A 137 15.05 -11.57 1.61
CA PRO A 137 15.84 -12.33 2.57
C PRO A 137 15.82 -13.84 2.32
N GLN A 138 16.95 -14.51 2.60
CA GLN A 138 17.11 -15.94 2.35
C GLN A 138 16.06 -16.80 3.06
N ASN A 139 15.66 -16.44 4.28
CA ASN A 139 14.63 -17.17 5.03
C ASN A 139 13.25 -17.12 4.34
N ILE A 140 12.94 -16.04 3.62
CA ILE A 140 11.72 -15.93 2.82
C ILE A 140 11.89 -16.65 1.49
N ALA A 141 13.05 -16.51 0.83
CA ALA A 141 13.32 -17.20 -0.44
C ALA A 141 13.20 -18.73 -0.30
N GLN A 142 13.64 -19.30 0.84
CA GLN A 142 13.51 -20.73 1.14
C GLN A 142 12.07 -21.22 1.31
N MET A 143 11.09 -20.32 1.47
CA MET A 143 9.67 -20.67 1.51
C MET A 143 9.12 -21.08 0.13
N PHE A 144 9.82 -20.73 -0.95
CA PHE A 144 9.52 -21.22 -2.30
C PHE A 144 10.12 -22.61 -2.45
N THR A 145 9.26 -23.60 -2.69
CA THR A 145 9.67 -25.01 -2.72
C THR A 145 9.31 -25.65 -4.07
N ALA A 146 9.73 -26.89 -4.28
CA ALA A 146 9.30 -27.68 -5.45
C ALA A 146 7.77 -27.89 -5.51
N LYS A 147 7.02 -27.64 -4.42
CA LYS A 147 5.56 -27.73 -4.37
C LYS A 147 4.87 -26.41 -4.69
N THR A 148 5.60 -25.30 -4.81
CA THR A 148 5.01 -23.99 -5.11
C THR A 148 4.42 -24.01 -6.52
N VAL A 149 3.13 -23.66 -6.63
CA VAL A 149 2.41 -23.63 -7.90
C VAL A 149 2.48 -22.25 -8.53
N TYR A 150 2.84 -22.17 -9.81
CA TYR A 150 2.95 -20.91 -10.54
C TYR A 150 1.87 -20.81 -11.62
N HIS A 151 0.96 -19.85 -11.48
CA HIS A 151 -0.09 -19.54 -12.43
C HIS A 151 0.26 -18.27 -13.21
N ILE A 152 0.97 -18.43 -14.33
CA ILE A 152 1.46 -17.31 -15.15
C ILE A 152 0.56 -17.13 -16.37
N ASN A 153 -0.13 -16.00 -16.41
CA ASN A 153 -1.21 -15.69 -17.35
C ASN A 153 -2.17 -16.90 -17.51
N PRO A 154 -2.83 -17.36 -16.42
CA PRO A 154 -3.60 -18.59 -16.43
C PRO A 154 -4.83 -18.54 -17.36
N ALA A 155 -5.36 -17.33 -17.60
CA ALA A 155 -6.46 -17.09 -18.54
C ALA A 155 -6.04 -16.99 -20.01
N GLY A 156 -4.76 -17.23 -20.32
CA GLY A 156 -4.19 -17.11 -21.67
C GLY A 156 -3.52 -15.76 -21.93
N SER A 157 -3.32 -15.45 -23.21
CA SER A 157 -2.72 -14.16 -23.62
C SER A 157 -3.60 -12.99 -23.21
N TRP A 158 -2.97 -11.91 -22.75
CA TRP A 158 -3.65 -10.69 -22.34
C TRP A 158 -2.97 -9.50 -23.00
N ASN A 159 -3.55 -9.00 -24.10
CA ASN A 159 -2.90 -8.01 -24.96
C ASN A 159 -3.53 -6.61 -24.91
N VAL A 160 -4.74 -6.50 -24.36
CA VAL A 160 -5.47 -5.24 -24.19
C VAL A 160 -5.74 -5.05 -22.70
N GLY A 161 -5.07 -4.07 -22.08
CA GLY A 161 -5.18 -3.76 -20.66
C GLY A 161 -5.53 -2.30 -20.40
N GLY A 162 -5.63 -1.94 -19.12
CA GLY A 162 -5.84 -0.56 -18.71
C GLY A 162 -7.26 -0.04 -18.94
N PRO A 163 -7.43 1.29 -19.06
CA PRO A 163 -8.74 1.95 -19.09
C PRO A 163 -9.68 1.50 -20.22
N VAL A 164 -9.14 0.93 -21.30
CA VAL A 164 -9.93 0.40 -22.42
C VAL A 164 -10.63 -0.91 -22.03
N SER A 165 -10.02 -1.70 -21.13
CA SER A 165 -10.53 -3.01 -20.73
C SER A 165 -11.30 -3.00 -19.41
N ASP A 166 -11.04 -2.03 -18.53
CA ASP A 166 -11.66 -1.96 -17.20
C ASP A 166 -11.73 -0.49 -16.71
N CYS A 167 -12.87 -0.12 -16.12
CA CYS A 167 -13.08 1.23 -15.61
C CYS A 167 -12.37 1.42 -14.26
N GLY A 168 -11.41 2.33 -14.23
CA GLY A 168 -10.69 2.68 -13.00
C GLY A 168 -11.40 3.77 -12.19
N LEU A 169 -11.52 3.58 -10.88
CA LEU A 169 -11.97 4.62 -9.95
C LEU A 169 -11.00 4.75 -8.78
N THR A 170 -10.77 6.00 -8.34
CA THR A 170 -9.97 6.29 -7.14
C THR A 170 -10.56 5.57 -5.92
N GLY A 171 -9.70 4.98 -5.08
CA GLY A 171 -10.13 4.32 -3.85
C GLY A 171 -10.70 2.91 -4.01
N ARG A 172 -10.52 2.25 -5.17
CA ARG A 172 -10.97 0.85 -5.39
C ARG A 172 -9.89 -0.21 -5.14
N LYS A 173 -8.80 0.16 -4.46
CA LYS A 173 -7.66 -0.71 -4.14
C LYS A 173 -7.17 -0.53 -2.69
N ILE A 174 -8.05 -0.11 -1.79
CA ILE A 174 -7.70 0.21 -0.38
C ILE A 174 -7.00 -0.94 0.38
N VAL A 175 -7.33 -2.20 0.07
CA VAL A 175 -6.65 -3.38 0.63
C VAL A 175 -5.20 -3.47 0.16
N VAL A 176 -4.96 -3.21 -1.13
CA VAL A 176 -3.64 -3.24 -1.75
C VAL A 176 -2.79 -2.05 -1.31
N ASP A 177 -3.42 -0.88 -1.13
CA ASP A 177 -2.76 0.33 -0.64
C ASP A 177 -2.16 0.13 0.76
N GLN A 178 -2.77 -0.75 1.56
CA GLN A 178 -2.45 -1.01 2.95
C GLN A 178 -1.71 -2.36 3.12
N TYR A 179 -2.26 -3.24 3.96
CA TYR A 179 -1.61 -4.41 4.53
C TYR A 179 -2.06 -5.73 3.87
N GLY A 180 -2.77 -5.70 2.75
CA GLY A 180 -3.42 -6.91 2.25
C GLY A 180 -4.53 -7.36 3.20
N ALA A 181 -4.70 -8.68 3.36
CA ALA A 181 -5.81 -9.24 4.14
C ALA A 181 -5.51 -9.33 5.65
N ASP A 182 -4.30 -9.00 6.10
CA ASP A 182 -3.81 -9.28 7.45
C ASP A 182 -4.17 -8.18 8.48
N CYS A 183 -4.80 -7.09 8.06
CA CYS A 183 -5.24 -6.01 8.96
C CYS A 183 -6.66 -5.55 8.59
N PRO A 184 -7.53 -5.25 9.57
CA PRO A 184 -8.80 -4.58 9.31
C PRO A 184 -8.61 -3.26 8.57
N ILE A 185 -9.61 -2.89 7.77
CA ILE A 185 -9.60 -1.66 6.99
C ILE A 185 -10.81 -0.84 7.38
N GLY A 186 -10.58 0.43 7.71
CA GLY A 186 -11.62 1.36 8.16
C GLY A 186 -12.54 1.90 7.05
N GLY A 187 -12.31 1.52 5.80
CA GLY A 187 -13.14 1.89 4.64
C GLY A 187 -12.68 3.16 3.90
N GLY A 188 -11.94 4.05 4.56
CA GLY A 188 -11.43 5.28 3.95
C GLY A 188 -10.37 5.06 2.86
N ALA A 189 -10.61 5.59 1.66
CA ALA A 189 -9.59 5.66 0.61
C ALA A 189 -8.55 6.75 0.92
N PHE A 190 -7.31 6.55 0.47
CA PHE A 190 -6.24 7.52 0.67
C PHE A 190 -6.12 8.53 -0.47
N SER A 191 -5.90 8.07 -1.71
CA SER A 191 -5.64 8.91 -2.89
C SER A 191 -6.75 9.94 -3.17
N GLY A 192 -6.36 11.15 -3.60
CA GLY A 192 -7.30 12.27 -3.85
C GLY A 192 -7.67 13.13 -2.65
N LYS A 193 -7.26 12.76 -1.43
CA LYS A 193 -7.51 13.53 -0.20
C LYS A 193 -6.28 14.32 0.24
N ASP A 194 -6.43 15.56 0.70
CA ASP A 194 -5.35 16.29 1.40
C ASP A 194 -5.20 15.77 2.85
N PRO A 195 -4.13 16.11 3.57
CA PRO A 195 -3.84 15.46 4.84
C PRO A 195 -4.73 15.92 6.01
N SER A 196 -5.62 16.90 5.82
CA SER A 196 -6.64 17.20 6.83
C SER A 196 -7.68 16.09 6.95
N LYS A 197 -7.74 15.15 5.99
CA LYS A 197 -8.69 14.04 5.98
C LYS A 197 -8.09 12.87 6.74
N VAL A 198 -8.66 12.60 7.92
CA VAL A 198 -8.17 11.59 8.87
C VAL A 198 -8.06 10.19 8.27
N ASP A 199 -8.88 9.86 7.27
CA ASP A 199 -8.76 8.61 6.50
C ASP A 199 -7.33 8.33 6.01
N ARG A 200 -6.60 9.38 5.61
CA ARG A 200 -5.21 9.26 5.17
C ARG A 200 -4.25 9.54 6.32
N SER A 201 -4.33 10.71 6.94
CA SER A 201 -3.31 11.16 7.90
C SER A 201 -3.30 10.31 9.17
N ALA A 202 -4.46 9.95 9.71
CA ALA A 202 -4.52 9.08 10.88
C ALA A 202 -4.15 7.63 10.56
N ALA A 203 -4.42 7.13 9.35
CA ALA A 203 -3.90 5.81 8.92
C ALA A 203 -2.37 5.80 8.86
N TYR A 204 -1.74 6.89 8.39
CA TYR A 204 -0.28 7.03 8.39
C TYR A 204 0.27 7.13 9.81
N MET A 205 -0.37 7.92 10.69
CA MET A 205 0.01 7.96 12.10
C MET A 205 -0.13 6.59 12.77
N ALA A 206 -1.21 5.86 12.51
CA ALA A 206 -1.41 4.52 13.05
C ALA A 206 -0.31 3.56 12.59
N ARG A 207 0.12 3.63 11.32
CA ARG A 207 1.29 2.86 10.82
C ARG A 207 2.56 3.21 11.60
N TRP A 208 2.85 4.50 11.74
CA TRP A 208 4.04 4.98 12.45
C TRP A 208 4.06 4.51 13.91
N LEU A 209 2.91 4.56 14.59
CA LEU A 209 2.73 4.05 15.94
C LEU A 209 2.92 2.53 16.02
N ALA A 210 2.38 1.77 15.04
CA ALA A 210 2.54 0.32 15.00
C ALA A 210 4.00 -0.09 14.84
N LEU A 211 4.77 0.62 14.00
CA LEU A 211 6.21 0.42 13.83
C LEU A 211 6.96 0.68 15.15
N ARG A 212 6.72 1.84 15.77
CA ARG A 212 7.36 2.20 17.05
C ARG A 212 7.04 1.21 18.16
N ALA A 213 5.76 0.86 18.32
CA ALA A 213 5.34 -0.11 19.32
C ALA A 213 5.99 -1.47 19.07
N LEU A 214 6.07 -1.93 17.81
CA LEU A 214 6.68 -3.22 17.48
C LEU A 214 8.18 -3.22 17.83
N SER A 215 8.89 -2.11 17.56
CA SER A 215 10.30 -1.95 17.93
C SER A 215 10.52 -1.93 19.45
N GLN A 216 9.57 -1.37 20.22
CA GLN A 216 9.62 -1.33 21.68
C GLN A 216 9.21 -2.65 22.36
N GLN A 217 8.58 -3.59 21.63
CA GLN A 217 8.07 -4.86 22.16
C GLN A 217 8.79 -6.05 21.49
N PRO A 218 9.95 -6.49 22.02
CA PRO A 218 10.74 -7.56 21.41
C PRO A 218 10.02 -8.90 21.30
N SER A 219 9.07 -9.18 22.20
CA SER A 219 8.29 -10.41 22.23
C SER A 219 7.05 -10.38 21.31
N ALA A 220 6.66 -9.21 20.82
CA ALA A 220 5.51 -9.08 19.93
C ALA A 220 5.89 -9.51 18.50
N GLN A 221 5.10 -10.41 17.92
CA GLN A 221 5.26 -10.79 16.51
C GLN A 221 4.61 -9.74 15.59
N SER A 222 3.47 -9.19 16.02
CA SER A 222 2.76 -8.14 15.28
C SER A 222 2.04 -7.19 16.23
N ILE A 223 1.83 -5.96 15.77
CA ILE A 223 1.08 -4.93 16.48
C ILE A 223 0.13 -4.25 15.53
N GLN A 224 -1.10 -4.06 16.00
CA GLN A 224 -2.14 -3.28 15.38
C GLN A 224 -2.45 -2.05 16.21
N VAL A 225 -2.64 -0.92 15.52
CA VAL A 225 -3.10 0.34 16.08
C VAL A 225 -4.46 0.67 15.48
N GLN A 226 -5.42 1.04 16.31
CA GLN A 226 -6.70 1.58 15.88
C GLN A 226 -6.81 3.03 16.35
N LEU A 227 -7.25 3.93 15.47
CA LEU A 227 -7.66 5.30 15.82
C LEU A 227 -9.09 5.51 15.35
N ALA A 228 -9.90 6.24 16.11
CA ALA A 228 -11.23 6.65 15.70
C ALA A 228 -11.47 8.14 15.99
N TYR A 229 -12.15 8.82 15.06
CA TYR A 229 -12.48 10.23 15.16
C TYR A 229 -13.97 10.46 14.95
N ALA A 230 -14.51 11.46 15.65
CA ALA A 230 -15.80 12.05 15.35
C ALA A 230 -15.60 13.35 14.56
N ILE A 231 -16.51 13.65 13.64
CA ILE A 231 -16.47 14.89 12.84
C ILE A 231 -16.43 16.13 13.74
N GLY A 232 -15.56 17.09 13.41
CA GLY A 232 -15.37 18.34 14.15
C GLY A 232 -14.57 18.22 15.45
N GLN A 233 -14.10 17.01 15.82
CA GLN A 233 -13.27 16.82 17.01
C GLN A 233 -11.78 16.78 16.65
N ALA A 234 -10.95 17.42 17.47
CA ALA A 234 -9.49 17.37 17.29
C ALA A 234 -8.91 16.08 17.85
N GLU A 235 -9.28 15.70 19.08
CA GLU A 235 -8.78 14.48 19.70
C GLU A 235 -9.53 13.24 19.20
N PRO A 236 -8.87 12.07 19.13
CA PRO A 236 -9.54 10.83 18.80
C PRO A 236 -10.55 10.45 19.88
N VAL A 237 -11.70 9.92 19.47
CA VAL A 237 -12.70 9.37 20.41
C VAL A 237 -12.25 8.04 21.00
N SER A 238 -11.36 7.33 20.31
CA SER A 238 -10.66 6.16 20.84
C SER A 238 -9.32 5.93 20.13
N TYR A 239 -8.39 5.33 20.88
CA TYR A 239 -7.18 4.76 20.33
C TYR A 239 -6.86 3.45 21.06
N ARG A 240 -6.26 2.50 20.35
CA ARG A 240 -5.89 1.18 20.89
C ARG A 240 -4.62 0.67 20.25
N VAL A 241 -3.73 0.04 21.02
CA VAL A 241 -2.48 -0.56 20.53
C VAL A 241 -2.34 -1.96 21.12
N TYR A 242 -2.44 -2.97 20.26
CA TYR A 242 -2.58 -4.35 20.69
C TYR A 242 -2.00 -5.34 19.68
N ASP A 243 -1.66 -6.54 20.12
CA ASP A 243 -1.36 -7.66 19.23
C ASP A 243 -2.68 -8.35 18.85
N PRO A 244 -3.07 -8.39 17.56
CA PRO A 244 -4.32 -8.99 17.13
C PRO A 244 -4.36 -10.53 17.26
N THR A 245 -3.20 -11.19 17.39
CA THR A 245 -3.09 -12.64 17.58
C THR A 245 -3.21 -13.02 19.05
N THR A 246 -2.51 -12.32 19.94
CA THR A 246 -2.48 -12.66 21.38
C THR A 246 -3.51 -11.90 22.21
N GLY A 247 -4.02 -10.78 21.71
CA GLY A 247 -4.92 -9.88 22.43
C GLY A 247 -4.24 -9.02 23.49
N ILE A 248 -2.91 -9.07 23.60
CA ILE A 248 -2.14 -8.25 24.55
C ILE A 248 -2.26 -6.77 24.18
N GLU A 249 -2.58 -5.94 25.17
CA GLU A 249 -2.57 -4.48 25.06
C GLU A 249 -1.20 -3.94 25.46
N TYR A 250 -0.61 -3.08 24.63
CA TYR A 250 0.71 -2.49 24.91
C TYR A 250 0.61 -1.04 25.39
N GLY A 251 -0.49 -0.35 25.08
CA GLY A 251 -0.61 1.09 25.29
C GLY A 251 0.46 1.89 24.52
N LEU A 252 0.53 3.20 24.79
CA LEU A 252 1.58 4.09 24.29
C LEU A 252 1.89 5.14 25.38
N PRO A 253 2.76 4.84 26.36
CA PRO A 253 2.99 5.74 27.50
C PRO A 253 3.51 7.12 27.09
N ASP A 254 4.15 7.24 25.94
CA ASP A 254 4.75 8.49 25.44
C ASP A 254 3.90 9.21 24.36
N VAL A 255 2.71 8.70 24.03
CA VAL A 255 1.84 9.29 23.01
C VAL A 255 0.60 9.86 23.68
N SER A 256 0.57 11.18 23.80
CA SER A 256 -0.61 11.90 24.28
C SER A 256 -1.70 11.98 23.21
N ALA A 257 -2.96 12.12 23.61
CA ALA A 257 -4.07 12.38 22.69
C ALA A 257 -3.85 13.63 21.83
N ALA A 258 -3.12 14.63 22.36
CA ALA A 258 -2.74 15.83 21.64
C ALA A 258 -1.87 15.55 20.39
N LEU A 259 -0.95 14.56 20.46
CA LEU A 259 -0.15 14.12 19.31
C LEU A 259 -1.00 13.44 18.22
N LEU A 260 -2.15 12.90 18.60
CA LEU A 260 -3.09 12.22 17.71
C LEU A 260 -4.12 13.19 17.11
N THR A 261 -4.00 14.49 17.34
CA THR A 261 -4.86 15.46 16.65
C THR A 261 -4.47 15.57 15.18
N PRO A 262 -5.42 15.82 14.24
CA PRO A 262 -5.10 15.96 12.82
C PRO A 262 -4.00 16.99 12.55
N GLY A 263 -4.00 18.12 13.27
CA GLY A 263 -2.94 19.13 13.17
C GLY A 263 -1.57 18.59 13.57
N ALA A 264 -1.47 17.98 14.76
CA ALA A 264 -0.21 17.43 15.25
C ALA A 264 0.31 16.29 14.35
N ILE A 265 -0.57 15.46 13.79
CA ILE A 265 -0.21 14.41 12.84
C ILE A 265 0.40 15.02 11.58
N ILE A 266 -0.25 16.04 11.01
CA ILE A 266 0.23 16.73 9.80
C ILE A 266 1.62 17.31 10.02
N ASP A 267 1.85 17.94 11.16
CA ASP A 267 3.12 18.58 11.49
C ASP A 267 4.22 17.54 11.76
N THR A 268 3.90 16.52 12.57
CA THR A 268 4.82 15.43 12.95
C THR A 268 5.31 14.65 11.72
N LEU A 269 4.42 14.38 10.78
CA LEU A 269 4.71 13.61 9.58
C LEU A 269 5.00 14.48 8.35
N HIS A 270 5.09 15.81 8.50
CA HIS A 270 5.37 16.77 7.42
C HIS A 270 4.45 16.63 6.19
N LEU A 271 3.16 16.41 6.42
CA LEU A 271 2.24 15.97 5.37
C LEU A 271 1.80 17.10 4.40
N ARG A 272 2.08 18.37 4.68
CA ARG A 272 1.73 19.46 3.74
C ARG A 272 2.57 19.47 2.46
N ALA A 273 3.63 18.66 2.41
CA ALA A 273 4.51 18.54 1.25
C ALA A 273 3.85 17.77 0.07
N PRO A 274 4.24 18.04 -1.19
CA PRO A 274 3.69 17.37 -2.39
C PRO A 274 4.28 15.95 -2.60
N ILE A 275 4.14 15.06 -1.61
CA ILE A 275 4.83 13.76 -1.56
C ILE A 275 3.99 12.56 -2.04
N TYR A 276 2.70 12.76 -2.33
CA TYR A 276 1.72 11.69 -2.50
C TYR A 276 1.74 10.99 -3.86
N GLY A 277 2.42 11.55 -4.87
CA GLY A 277 2.52 10.91 -6.18
C GLY A 277 3.18 9.52 -6.10
N ALA A 278 4.16 9.36 -5.21
CA ALA A 278 4.85 8.10 -4.99
C ALA A 278 3.93 7.02 -4.38
N THR A 279 3.06 7.41 -3.45
CA THR A 279 2.20 6.47 -2.69
C THR A 279 1.15 5.80 -3.58
N ALA A 280 0.69 6.50 -4.62
CA ALA A 280 -0.37 6.04 -5.52
C ALA A 280 0.03 4.87 -6.45
N ARG A 281 1.32 4.46 -6.47
CA ARG A 281 1.82 3.43 -7.38
C ARG A 281 2.45 2.23 -6.68
N ARG A 282 3.22 2.45 -5.61
CA ARG A 282 3.98 1.38 -4.92
C ARG A 282 3.30 0.90 -3.63
N GLY A 283 2.16 1.50 -3.31
CA GLY A 283 1.51 1.37 -2.01
C GLY A 283 1.95 2.47 -1.05
N HIS A 284 1.22 2.56 0.06
CA HIS A 284 1.41 3.62 1.05
C HIS A 284 2.36 3.22 2.18
N PHE A 285 2.56 1.92 2.41
CA PHE A 285 3.34 1.39 3.54
C PHE A 285 4.40 0.38 3.10
N GLY A 286 5.42 0.20 3.94
CA GLY A 286 6.52 -0.75 3.71
C GLY A 286 7.59 -0.24 2.74
N ILE A 287 7.68 1.08 2.55
CA ILE A 287 8.68 1.72 1.69
C ILE A 287 9.50 2.65 2.59
N ALA A 288 10.82 2.43 2.63
CA ALA A 288 11.70 3.24 3.46
C ALA A 288 11.55 4.73 3.15
N ALA A 289 11.57 5.56 4.19
CA ALA A 289 11.55 7.00 4.03
C ALA A 289 12.79 7.49 3.28
N TYR A 290 12.61 8.48 2.41
CA TYR A 290 13.71 9.11 1.67
C TYR A 290 13.41 10.59 1.45
N GLU A 291 14.47 11.34 1.14
CA GLU A 291 14.35 12.76 0.78
C GLU A 291 14.50 12.94 -0.74
N GLU A 292 13.58 13.67 -1.35
CA GLU A 292 13.67 14.08 -2.74
C GLU A 292 13.19 15.53 -2.86
N ARG A 293 13.97 16.38 -3.54
CA ARG A 293 13.65 17.80 -3.79
C ARG A 293 13.31 18.58 -2.50
N GLY A 294 13.94 18.24 -1.38
CA GLY A 294 13.72 18.89 -0.09
C GLY A 294 12.46 18.43 0.66
N TYR A 295 11.78 17.39 0.19
CA TYR A 295 10.63 16.80 0.86
C TYR A 295 10.93 15.40 1.36
N ARG A 296 10.46 15.08 2.57
CA ARG A 296 10.54 13.75 3.16
C ARG A 296 9.35 12.90 2.71
N HIS A 297 9.60 11.92 1.86
CA HIS A 297 8.62 10.94 1.43
C HIS A 297 8.51 9.82 2.45
N TYR A 298 7.30 9.24 2.61
CA TYR A 298 7.02 8.14 3.53
C TYR A 298 7.51 8.39 4.97
N SER A 299 7.35 9.62 5.47
CA SER A 299 7.78 10.02 6.82
C SER A 299 7.22 9.12 7.93
N TRP A 300 6.06 8.51 7.73
CA TRP A 300 5.42 7.55 8.63
C TRP A 300 6.09 6.16 8.67
N GLU A 301 7.06 5.89 7.79
CA GLU A 301 7.87 4.66 7.79
C GLU A 301 9.21 4.85 8.51
N SER A 302 9.39 5.98 9.20
CA SER A 302 10.60 6.27 9.99
C SER A 302 10.41 5.83 11.43
N GLU A 303 11.29 4.96 11.93
CA GLU A 303 11.34 4.53 13.34
C GLU A 303 11.78 5.64 14.30
#